data_AF-A0A9E2L3I3-F1
#
_entry.id   AF-A0A9E2L3I3-F1
#
_cell.length_a   1.000
_cell.length_b   1.000
_cell.length_c   1.000
_cell.angle_alpha   90.00
_cell.angle_beta   90.00
_cell.angle_gamma   90.00
#
_symmetry.space_group_name_H-M   'P 1'
#
loop_
_entity.id
_entity.type
_entity.pdbx_description
1 polymer ?
#
loop_
_entity_poly.entity_id
_entity_poly.type
_entity_poly.pdbx_seq_one_letter_code
_entity_poly.pdbx_strand_id
1 'polypeptide(L)'
;SVLVPAKDAEDLAVSLRASLKDEMAKGLEVKADKSLATGFRIGIKDGAAYYDFSAESVAELFSAYLNPKTAAIMKEAAASIGE
;
A
#
# COMPACT_ATOMS: atom_id res chain seq x y z
N SER A 1 -4.39 9.87 0.64
CA SER A 1 -4.40 11.00 -0.32
C SER A 1 -4.10 12.28 0.44
N VAL A 2 -3.32 13.19 -0.14
CA VAL A 2 -3.12 14.53 0.41
C VAL A 2 -4.05 15.47 -0.35
N LEU A 3 -4.95 16.15 0.36
CA LEU A 3 -5.90 17.10 -0.20
C LEU A 3 -5.36 18.51 0.00
N VAL A 4 -5.27 19.28 -1.08
CA VAL A 4 -4.79 20.68 -1.07
C VAL A 4 -5.70 21.55 -1.92
N PRO A 5 -5.71 22.88 -1.71
CA PRO A 5 -6.44 23.79 -2.56
C PRO A 5 -5.99 23.68 -4.02
N ALA A 6 -6.94 23.80 -4.96
CA ALA A 6 -6.67 23.56 -6.39
C ALA A 6 -5.53 24.42 -6.94
N LYS A 7 -5.41 25.66 -6.46
CA LYS A 7 -4.35 26.60 -6.84
C LYS A 7 -2.94 26.16 -6.44
N ASP A 8 -2.81 25.34 -5.39
CA ASP A 8 -1.52 24.92 -4.81
C ASP A 8 -1.13 23.50 -5.27
N ALA A 9 -2.05 22.80 -5.95
CA ALA A 9 -1.87 21.40 -6.32
C ALA A 9 -0.72 21.18 -7.32
N GLU A 10 -0.62 22.05 -8.33
CA GLU A 10 0.45 21.94 -9.33
C GLU A 10 1.82 22.26 -8.74
N ASP A 11 1.96 23.38 -8.01
CA ASP A 11 3.23 23.76 -7.37
C ASP A 11 3.70 22.71 -6.35
N LEU A 12 2.77 22.16 -5.57
CA LEU A 12 3.09 21.08 -4.64
C LEU A 12 3.50 19.80 -5.37
N ALA A 13 2.82 19.43 -6.45
CA ALA A 13 3.18 18.26 -7.25
C ALA A 13 4.57 18.41 -7.88
N VAL A 14 4.91 19.61 -8.39
CA VAL A 14 6.22 19.91 -8.98
C VAL A 14 7.31 19.83 -7.91
N SER A 15 7.12 20.49 -6.77
CA SER A 15 8.11 20.47 -5.68
C SER A 15 8.35 19.08 -5.11
N LEU A 16 7.28 18.30 -4.87
CA LEU A 16 7.40 16.91 -4.39
C LEU A 16 8.14 16.02 -5.40
N ARG A 17 7.85 16.16 -6.71
CA ARG A 17 8.56 15.39 -7.76
C ARG A 17 10.04 15.75 -7.81
N ALA A 18 10.37 17.04 -7.69
CA ALA A 18 11.76 17.50 -7.68
C ALA A 18 12.51 16.93 -6.46
N SER A 19 11.96 17.10 -5.25
CA SER A 19 12.56 16.57 -4.03
C SER A 19 12.69 15.05 -4.04
N LEU A 20 11.70 14.33 -4.57
CA LEU A 20 11.77 12.88 -4.71
C LEU A 20 12.88 12.46 -5.69
N LYS A 21 13.03 13.16 -6.81
CA LYS A 21 14.11 12.92 -7.78
C LYS A 21 15.48 13.13 -7.14
N ASP A 22 15.65 14.22 -6.39
CA ASP A 22 16.90 14.51 -5.68
C ASP A 22 17.19 13.45 -4.60
N GLU A 23 16.19 13.00 -3.86
CA GLU A 23 16.35 11.90 -2.88
C GLU A 23 16.75 10.58 -3.56
N MET A 24 16.10 10.22 -4.67
CA MET A 24 16.47 9.01 -5.41
C MET A 24 17.90 9.09 -5.98
N ALA A 25 18.35 10.29 -6.37
CA ALA A 25 19.71 10.52 -6.86
C ALA A 25 20.79 10.36 -5.77
N LYS A 26 20.44 10.48 -4.47
CA LYS A 26 21.37 10.23 -3.35
C LYS A 26 21.71 8.75 -3.17
N GLY A 27 21.01 7.86 -3.84
CA GLY A 27 21.31 6.43 -3.87
C GLY A 27 20.12 5.57 -3.50
N LEU A 28 19.29 5.23 -4.49
CA LEU A 28 18.36 4.11 -4.40
C LEU A 28 19.11 2.80 -4.67
N GLU A 29 19.08 1.88 -3.72
CA GLU A 29 19.66 0.55 -3.90
C GLU A 29 18.57 -0.44 -4.31
N VAL A 30 18.68 -0.98 -5.53
CA VAL A 30 17.77 -2.02 -6.03
C VAL A 30 18.44 -3.37 -5.82
N LYS A 31 17.86 -4.20 -4.95
CA LYS A 31 18.33 -5.56 -4.64
C LYS A 31 17.34 -6.59 -5.14
N ALA A 32 17.85 -7.68 -5.71
CA ALA A 32 17.03 -8.83 -6.05
C ALA A 32 16.82 -9.71 -4.81
N ASP A 33 15.57 -10.02 -4.51
CA ASP A 33 15.18 -10.93 -3.43
C ASP A 33 14.49 -12.16 -4.04
N LYS A 34 15.06 -13.35 -3.83
CA LYS A 34 14.53 -14.60 -4.40
C LYS A 34 13.30 -15.12 -3.67
N SER A 35 13.00 -14.61 -2.47
CA SER A 35 11.79 -14.94 -1.72
C SER A 35 10.57 -14.19 -2.23
N LEU A 36 10.75 -13.11 -3.00
CA LEU A 36 9.67 -12.31 -3.52
C LEU A 36 9.25 -12.80 -4.91
N ALA A 37 8.09 -13.45 -5.02
CA ALA A 37 7.58 -13.93 -6.30
C ALA A 37 7.08 -12.77 -7.20
N THR A 38 6.37 -11.80 -6.62
CA THR A 38 5.87 -10.59 -7.30
C THR A 38 5.72 -9.43 -6.31
N GLY A 39 5.82 -8.19 -6.80
CA GLY A 39 5.73 -6.96 -6.00
C GLY A 39 7.10 -6.39 -5.65
N PHE A 40 7.18 -5.60 -4.56
CA PHE A 40 8.44 -5.04 -4.04
C PHE A 40 8.35 -4.73 -2.55
N ARG A 41 9.50 -4.56 -1.89
CA ARG A 41 9.61 -4.06 -0.52
C ARG A 41 10.38 -2.75 -0.51
N ILE A 42 9.95 -1.80 0.30
CA ILE A 42 10.68 -0.54 0.53
C ILE A 42 11.20 -0.56 1.96
N GLY A 43 12.52 -0.67 2.12
CA GLY A 43 13.18 -0.66 3.42
C GLY A 43 13.91 0.66 3.68
N ILE A 44 13.99 1.07 4.94
CA ILE A 44 14.95 2.10 5.37
C ILE A 44 16.32 1.45 5.58
N LYS A 45 17.39 2.23 5.41
CA LYS A 45 18.77 1.79 5.65
C LYS A 45 18.87 1.12 7.04
N ASP A 46 19.59 0.00 7.10
CA ASP A 46 19.74 -0.87 8.28
C ASP A 46 18.53 -1.77 8.64
N GLY A 47 17.51 -1.84 7.77
CA GLY A 47 16.46 -2.87 7.87
C GLY A 47 15.56 -2.76 9.10
N ALA A 48 15.62 -1.64 9.83
CA ALA A 48 14.82 -1.40 11.03
C ALA A 48 13.31 -1.39 10.77
N ALA A 49 12.90 -1.07 9.54
CA ALA A 49 11.53 -1.25 9.06
C ALA A 49 11.50 -1.40 7.55
N TYR A 50 10.48 -2.10 7.06
CA TYR A 50 10.15 -2.21 5.65
C TYR A 50 8.65 -2.16 5.44
N TYR A 51 8.25 -1.62 4.30
CA TYR A 51 6.89 -1.70 3.78
C TYR A 51 6.84 -2.82 2.75
N ASP A 52 5.96 -3.80 2.97
CA ASP A 52 5.81 -4.97 2.11
C ASP A 52 4.63 -4.82 1.14
N PHE A 53 4.96 -4.66 -0.14
CA PHE A 53 4.02 -4.61 -1.26
C PHE A 53 4.11 -5.86 -2.14
N SER A 54 4.46 -7.01 -1.56
CA SER A 54 4.32 -8.31 -2.22
C SER A 54 2.84 -8.64 -2.48
N ALA A 55 2.58 -9.46 -3.49
CA ALA A 55 1.22 -9.91 -3.78
C ALA A 55 0.57 -10.62 -2.57
N GLU A 56 1.36 -11.37 -1.79
CA GLU A 56 0.92 -12.05 -0.59
C GLU A 56 0.46 -11.05 0.48
N SER A 57 1.31 -10.08 0.82
CA SER A 57 1.00 -9.02 1.80
C SER A 57 -0.24 -8.21 1.40
N VAL A 58 -0.38 -7.91 0.10
CA VAL A 58 -1.57 -7.22 -0.43
C VAL A 58 -2.83 -8.09 -0.31
N ALA A 59 -2.75 -9.37 -0.64
CA ALA A 59 -3.87 -10.31 -0.51
C ALA A 59 -4.30 -10.48 0.95
N GLU A 60 -3.35 -10.53 1.89
CA GLU A 60 -3.64 -10.56 3.32
C GLU A 60 -4.35 -9.29 3.80
N LEU A 61 -3.89 -8.12 3.36
CA LEU A 61 -4.53 -6.84 3.69
C LEU A 61 -5.98 -6.78 3.19
N PHE A 62 -6.22 -7.21 1.94
CA PHE A 62 -7.58 -7.32 1.41
C PHE A 62 -8.42 -8.32 2.18
N SER A 63 -7.87 -9.49 2.49
CA SER A 63 -8.56 -10.54 3.23
C SER A 63 -8.97 -10.07 4.63
N ALA A 64 -8.08 -9.40 5.35
CA ALA A 64 -8.36 -8.83 6.67
C ALA A 64 -9.52 -7.82 6.64
N TYR A 65 -9.64 -7.07 5.55
CA TYR A 65 -10.71 -6.09 5.38
C TYR A 65 -12.04 -6.70 4.91
N LEU A 66 -11.99 -7.61 3.94
CA LEU A 66 -13.16 -8.14 3.24
C LEU A 66 -13.81 -9.31 3.98
N ASN A 67 -13.02 -10.23 4.54
CA ASN A 67 -13.55 -11.42 5.22
C ASN A 67 -14.60 -11.11 6.31
N PRO A 68 -14.39 -10.16 7.25
CA PRO A 68 -15.41 -9.87 8.26
C PRO A 68 -16.70 -9.30 7.65
N LYS A 69 -16.61 -8.53 6.56
CA LYS A 69 -17.77 -7.97 5.87
C LYS A 69 -18.54 -9.05 5.13
N THR A 70 -17.84 -9.92 4.41
CA THR A 70 -18.45 -11.06 3.71
C THR A 70 -19.14 -11.99 4.71
N ALA A 71 -18.50 -12.27 5.85
CA ALA A 71 -19.10 -13.07 6.91
C ALA A 71 -20.36 -12.43 7.51
N ALA A 72 -20.39 -11.11 7.66
CA ALA A 72 -21.58 -10.39 8.13
C ALA A 72 -22.74 -10.53 7.14
N ILE A 73 -22.50 -10.28 5.85
CA ILE A 73 -23.52 -10.42 4.78
C ILE A 73 -24.07 -11.86 4.75
N MET A 74 -23.21 -12.87 4.87
CA MET A 74 -23.62 -14.27 4.90
C MET A 74 -24.49 -14.60 6.13
N LYS A 75 -24.17 -14.04 7.30
CA LYS A 75 -24.97 -14.23 8.52
C LYS A 75 -26.34 -13.56 8.42
N GLU A 76 -26.40 -12.34 7.88
CA GLU A 76 -27.66 -11.63 7.64
C GLU A 76 -28.56 -12.41 6.66
N ALA A 77 -27.98 -12.90 5.56
CA ALA A 77 -28.71 -13.73 4.60
C ALA A 77 -29.25 -15.01 5.25
N ALA A 78 -28.44 -15.71 6.05
CA ALA A 78 -28.88 -16.92 6.75
C ALA A 78 -30.01 -16.66 7.76
N ALA A 79 -30.00 -15.53 8.46
CA ALA A 79 -31.07 -15.15 9.38
C ALA A 79 -32.40 -14.92 8.64
N SER A 80 -32.36 -14.27 7.47
CA SER A 80 -33.56 -13.96 6.67
C SER A 80 -34.26 -15.18 6.05
N ILE A 81 -33.61 -16.36 6.04
CA ILE A 81 -34.20 -17.62 5.55
C ILE A 81 -34.92 -18.38 6.68
N GLY A 82 -34.67 -18.00 7.95
CA GLY A 82 -35.28 -18.61 9.13
C GLY A 82 -36.52 -17.90 9.66
N GLU A 83 -36.89 -16.74 9.10
CA GLU A 83 -38.17 -16.03 9.28
C GLU A 83 -39.16 -16.39 8.17
#